data_AF-A0A8T0YJS6-F1
#
_entry.id   AF-A0A8T0YJS6-F1
#
_cell.length_a   1.000
_cell.length_b   1.000
_cell.length_c   1.000
_cell.angle_alpha   90.00
_cell.angle_beta   90.00
_cell.angle_gamma   90.00
#
_symmetry.space_group_name_H-M   'P 1'
#
loop_
_entity.id
_entity.type
_entity.pdbx_description
1 polymer ?
#
loop_
_entity_poly.entity_id
_entity_poly.type
_entity_poly.pdbx_seq_one_letter_code
_entity_poly.pdbx_strand_id
1 'polypeptide(L)'
;MDQNEFAHLNDSQYESVRKMAGIFGMEALQSLVAATPAEQVERVNAFDTYERGLVAHMRGSMQPPMAEVKPSHQKPLRMKVNPYEGKEGEPV
;
A
#
# COMPACT_ATOMS: atom_id res chain seq x y z
N MET A 1 18.71 20.66 0.05
CA MET A 1 19.40 19.90 -0.99
C MET A 1 19.77 20.87 -2.07
N ASP A 2 21.04 20.88 -2.46
CA ASP A 2 21.53 21.76 -3.52
C ASP A 2 21.20 21.12 -4.87
N GLN A 3 20.44 21.84 -5.70
CA GLN A 3 20.08 21.38 -7.04
C GLN A 3 21.30 21.17 -7.94
N ASN A 4 22.45 21.76 -7.57
CA ASN A 4 23.73 21.63 -8.25
C ASN A 4 24.29 20.19 -8.19
N GLU A 5 24.04 19.43 -7.12
CA GLU A 5 24.53 18.03 -7.00
C GLU A 5 23.82 17.07 -7.97
N PHE A 6 22.66 17.50 -8.48
CA PHE A 6 21.81 16.73 -9.38
C PHE A 6 21.58 17.45 -10.71
N ALA A 7 22.51 18.32 -11.13
CA ALA A 7 22.36 19.14 -12.34
C ALA A 7 22.20 18.32 -13.64
N HIS A 8 22.50 17.02 -13.61
CA HIS A 8 22.33 16.07 -14.71
C HIS A 8 20.95 15.39 -14.72
N LEU A 9 20.13 15.60 -13.69
CA LEU A 9 18.75 15.10 -13.62
C LEU A 9 17.78 16.11 -14.26
N ASN A 10 16.76 15.59 -14.94
CA ASN A 10 15.63 16.41 -15.35
C ASN A 10 14.66 16.65 -14.18
N ASP A 11 13.70 17.56 -14.36
CA ASP A 11 12.77 17.95 -13.29
C ASP A 11 11.99 16.77 -12.70
N SER A 12 11.56 15.81 -13.54
CA SER A 12 10.83 14.62 -13.09
C SER A 12 11.71 13.69 -12.27
N GLN A 13 12.97 13.53 -12.65
CA GLN A 13 13.95 12.74 -11.91
C GLN A 13 14.28 13.41 -10.57
N TYR A 14 14.40 14.74 -10.56
CA TYR A 14 14.63 15.51 -9.34
C TYR A 14 13.45 15.41 -8.36
N GLU A 15 12.21 15.41 -8.85
CA GLU A 15 11.03 15.12 -8.01
C GLU A 15 11.08 13.71 -7.41
N SER A 16 11.59 12.73 -8.15
CA SER A 16 11.79 11.38 -7.62
C SER A 16 12.89 11.33 -6.53
N VAL A 17 13.95 12.14 -6.66
CA VAL A 17 14.95 12.34 -5.59
C VAL A 17 14.31 12.94 -4.33
N ARG A 18 13.44 13.94 -4.51
CA ARG A 18 12.72 14.58 -3.40
C ARG A 18 11.79 13.57 -2.68
N LYS A 19 11.15 12.67 -3.43
CA LYS A 19 10.36 11.55 -2.86
C LYS A 19 11.25 10.55 -2.11
N MET A 20 12.39 10.15 -2.69
CA MET A 20 13.33 9.25 -2.01
C MET A 20 13.79 9.82 -0.67
N ALA A 21 14.08 11.12 -0.62
CA ALA A 21 14.39 11.81 0.63
C ALA A 21 13.27 11.74 1.66
N GLY A 22 12.02 11.87 1.22
CA GLY A 22 10.84 11.80 2.08
C GLY A 22 10.54 10.40 2.63
N ILE A 23 10.97 9.34 1.93
CA ILE A 23 10.72 7.95 2.30
C ILE A 23 11.88 7.34 3.07
N PHE A 24 13.10 7.50 2.55
CA PHE A 24 14.31 6.88 3.11
C PHE A 24 15.13 7.82 4.00
N GLY A 25 14.81 9.11 4.00
CA GLY A 25 15.56 10.11 4.75
C GLY A 25 16.79 10.65 4.01
N MET A 26 17.53 11.53 4.70
CA MET A 26 18.69 12.24 4.14
C MET A 26 19.89 11.33 3.89
N GLU A 27 19.98 10.18 4.56
CA GLU A 27 21.05 9.19 4.40
C GLU A 27 21.06 8.55 3.00
N ALA A 28 19.87 8.24 2.47
CA ALA A 28 19.73 7.72 1.10
C ALA A 28 20.19 8.74 0.06
N LEU A 29 20.03 10.03 0.34
CA LEU A 29 20.54 11.10 -0.52
C LEU A 29 22.05 11.21 -0.47
N GLN A 30 22.68 11.04 0.69
CA GLN A 30 24.15 11.00 0.77
C GLN A 30 24.70 9.81 -0.04
N SER A 31 24.05 8.65 0.03
CA SER A 31 24.40 7.49 -0.80
C SER A 31 24.18 7.74 -2.30
N LEU A 32 23.15 8.51 -2.66
CA LEU A 32 22.88 8.90 -4.03
C LEU A 32 23.90 9.94 -4.53
N VAL A 33 24.24 10.95 -3.74
CA VAL A 33 25.26 11.96 -4.05
C VAL A 33 26.65 11.34 -4.20
N ALA A 34 26.97 10.32 -3.41
CA ALA A 34 28.24 9.61 -3.50
C ALA A 34 28.39 8.73 -4.76
N ALA A 35 27.29 8.48 -5.48
CA ALA A 35 27.30 7.68 -6.71
C ALA A 35 27.74 8.51 -7.92
N THR A 36 28.24 7.85 -8.95
CA THR A 36 28.55 8.54 -10.21
C THR A 36 27.27 9.10 -10.87
N PRO A 37 27.36 10.13 -11.72
CA PRO A 37 26.18 10.70 -12.38
C PRO A 37 25.35 9.67 -13.18
N ALA A 38 26.01 8.68 -13.79
CA ALA A 38 25.31 7.59 -14.49
C ALA A 38 24.52 6.70 -13.53
N GLU A 39 25.12 6.33 -12.40
CA GLU A 39 24.45 5.55 -11.36
C GLU A 39 23.31 6.33 -10.67
N GLN A 40 23.45 7.64 -10.51
CA GLN A 40 22.39 8.49 -9.97
C GLN A 40 21.15 8.42 -10.84
N VAL A 41 21.31 8.63 -12.15
CA VAL A 41 20.22 8.53 -13.13
C VAL A 41 19.59 7.14 -13.10
N GLU A 42 20.42 6.09 -13.07
CA GLU A 42 19.95 4.70 -13.02
C GLU A 42 19.11 4.42 -11.78
N ARG A 43 19.63 4.74 -10.59
CA ARG A 43 18.94 4.49 -9.31
C ARG A 43 17.65 5.29 -9.20
N VAL A 44 17.66 6.54 -9.67
CA VAL A 44 16.45 7.38 -9.72
C VAL A 44 15.40 6.77 -10.66
N ASN A 45 15.79 6.30 -11.85
CA ASN A 45 14.87 5.63 -12.77
C ASN A 45 14.35 4.29 -12.26
N ALA A 46 15.22 3.52 -11.58
CA ALA A 46 14.84 2.26 -10.97
C ALA A 46 13.79 2.49 -9.88
N PHE A 47 14.00 3.48 -9.02
CA PHE A 47 13.04 3.89 -8.00
C PHE A 47 11.72 4.36 -8.60
N ASP A 48 11.77 5.23 -9.60
CA ASP A 48 10.60 5.77 -10.30
C ASP A 48 9.78 4.68 -11.00
N THR A 49 10.45 3.68 -11.57
CA THR A 49 9.80 2.50 -12.16
C THR A 49 9.16 1.62 -11.10
N TYR A 50 9.87 1.39 -9.98
CA TYR A 50 9.35 0.64 -8.86
C TYR A 50 8.12 1.32 -8.22
N GLU A 51 8.16 2.63 -8.03
CA GLU A 51 7.06 3.43 -7.47
C GLU A 51 5.81 3.33 -8.34
N ARG A 52 5.94 3.48 -9.66
CA ARG A 52 4.83 3.28 -10.59
C ARG A 52 4.26 1.87 -10.53
N GLY A 53 5.12 0.85 -10.49
CA GLY A 53 4.70 -0.55 -10.37
C GLY A 53 3.93 -0.80 -9.08
N LEU A 54 4.42 -0.25 -7.97
CA LEU A 54 3.80 -0.33 -6.66
C LEU A 54 2.44 0.38 -6.62
N VAL A 55 2.34 1.59 -7.18
CA VAL A 55 1.08 2.34 -7.28
C VAL A 55 0.07 1.61 -8.16
N ALA A 56 0.50 1.07 -9.30
CA ALA A 56 -0.36 0.27 -10.17
C ALA A 56 -0.87 -0.99 -9.46
N HIS A 57 0.00 -1.68 -8.71
CA HIS A 57 -0.37 -2.85 -7.92
C HIS A 57 -1.37 -2.51 -6.81
N MET A 58 -1.12 -1.43 -6.06
CA MET A 58 -2.05 -0.96 -5.02
C MET A 58 -3.38 -0.52 -5.62
N ARG A 59 -3.38 0.12 -6.79
CA ARG A 59 -4.62 0.50 -7.48
C ARG A 59 -5.40 -0.72 -7.96
N GLY A 60 -4.71 -1.73 -8.52
CA GLY A 60 -5.34 -2.97 -8.97
C GLY A 60 -5.88 -3.84 -7.82
N SER A 61 -5.20 -3.84 -6.68
CA SER A 61 -5.69 -4.53 -5.46
C SER A 61 -6.83 -3.79 -4.76
N MET A 62 -6.90 -2.47 -4.90
CA MET A 62 -8.01 -1.64 -4.39
C MET A 62 -9.21 -1.58 -5.35
N GLN A 63 -9.10 -2.10 -6.58
CA GLN A 63 -10.29 -2.33 -7.40
C GLN A 63 -11.13 -3.40 -6.70
N PRO A 64 -12.40 -3.11 -6.36
CA PRO A 64 -13.27 -4.16 -5.83
C PRO A 64 -13.26 -5.29 -6.86
N PRO A 65 -13.17 -6.56 -6.44
CA PRO A 65 -13.43 -7.64 -7.37
C PRO A 65 -14.77 -7.29 -8.02
N MET A 66 -14.78 -7.13 -9.33
CA MET A 66 -16.01 -7.15 -10.13
C MET A 66 -16.56 -8.58 -10.10
N ALA A 67 -16.58 -9.22 -8.93
CA ALA A 67 -17.57 -10.21 -8.63
C ALA A 67 -18.86 -9.41 -8.60
N GLU A 68 -19.58 -9.50 -9.72
CA GLU A 68 -21.03 -9.41 -9.77
C GLU A 68 -21.56 -9.91 -8.41
N VAL A 69 -21.89 -8.98 -7.52
CA VAL A 69 -22.58 -9.29 -6.28
C VAL A 69 -23.97 -9.65 -6.74
N LYS A 70 -24.12 -10.89 -7.23
CA LYS A 70 -25.41 -11.53 -7.25
C LYS A 70 -25.87 -11.46 -5.80
N PRO A 71 -27.03 -10.87 -5.48
CA PRO A 71 -27.62 -11.04 -4.18
C PRO A 71 -28.01 -12.51 -4.10
N SER A 72 -27.05 -13.38 -3.76
CA SER A 72 -27.37 -14.69 -3.27
C SER A 72 -28.08 -14.40 -1.95
N HIS A 73 -29.40 -14.53 -1.95
CA HIS A 73 -30.21 -14.53 -0.74
C HIS A 73 -29.61 -15.56 0.21
N GLN A 74 -28.63 -15.16 1.02
CA GLN A 74 -28.16 -15.96 2.12
C GLN A 74 -29.32 -15.99 3.09
N LYS A 75 -30.05 -17.11 3.09
CA LYS A 75 -31.12 -17.37 4.05
C LYS A 75 -30.52 -17.12 5.45
N PRO A 76 -31.13 -16.27 6.28
CA PRO A 76 -30.74 -16.18 7.68
C PRO A 76 -30.82 -17.59 8.28
N LEU A 77 -29.70 -18.10 8.79
CA LEU A 77 -29.66 -19.33 9.56
C LEU A 77 -30.50 -19.10 10.82
N ARG A 78 -31.77 -19.50 10.77
CA ARG A 78 -32.68 -19.42 11.90
C ARG A 78 -32.22 -20.44 12.94
N MET A 79 -31.41 -19.99 13.89
CA MET A 79 -30.99 -20.81 15.03
C MET A 79 -32.21 -21.12 15.89
N LYS A 80 -32.61 -22.38 15.92
CA LYS A 80 -33.79 -22.84 16.65
C LYS A 80 -33.38 -23.14 18.10
N VAL A 81 -33.48 -22.14 18.98
CA VAL A 81 -33.27 -22.31 20.42
C VAL A 81 -34.57 -22.83 21.03
N ASN A 82 -34.54 -24.03 21.63
CA ASN A 82 -35.66 -24.53 22.41
C ASN A 82 -35.56 -23.98 23.85
N PRO A 83 -36.63 -23.39 24.41
CA PRO A 83 -36.66 -22.98 25.81
C PRO A 83 -36.51 -24.17 26.76
N TYR A 84 -35.81 -23.99 27.87
CA TYR A 84 -35.67 -24.97 28.93
C TYR A 84 -36.87 -24.88 29.88
N GLU A 85 -37.70 -25.93 29.95
CA GLU A 85 -38.73 -26.05 30.99
C GLU A 85 -38.06 -26.39 32.33
N GLY A 86 -38.00 -25.38 33.21
CA GLY A 86 -37.55 -25.53 34.58
C GLY A 86 -38.47 -26.50 35.33
N LYS A 87 -37.87 -27.54 35.93
CA LYS A 87 -38.57 -28.45 36.83
C LYS A 87 -38.99 -27.65 38.07
N GLU A 88 -40.27 -27.53 38.30
CA GLU A 88 -40.84 -26.89 39.50
C GLU A 88 -40.45 -27.73 40.72
N GLY A 89 -39.77 -27.12 41.69
CA GLY A 89 -39.33 -27.79 42.91
C GLY A 89 -40.50 -28.17 43.82
N GLU A 90 -40.38 -29.31 44.49
CA GLU A 90 -41.33 -29.80 45.50
C GLU A 90 -41.58 -28.77 46.61
N PRO A 91 -42.84 -28.60 47.05
CA PRO A 91 -43.16 -27.80 48.22
C PRO A 91 -42.82 -28.57 49.51
N VAL A 92 -42.22 -27.84 50.46
CA VAL A 92 -41.84 -28.27 51.82
C VAL A 92 -43.08 -28.45 52.71
#